data_AF-T1BID9-F1
#
_entry.id   AF-T1BID9-F1
#
_cell.length_a   1.000
_cell.length_b   1.000
_cell.length_c   1.000
_cell.angle_alpha   90.00
_cell.angle_beta   90.00
_cell.angle_gamma   90.00
#
_symmetry.space_group_name_H-M   'P 1'
#
loop_
_entity.id
_entity.type
_entity.pdbx_description
1 polymer ?
#
loop_
_entity_poly.entity_id
_entity_poly.type
_entity_poly.pdbx_seq_one_letter_code
_entity_poly.pdbx_strand_id
1 'polypeptide(L)'
;HTKKLAATPEEIEIDELVVKGDEDSLRLALEVDPNSEKALVALSALLVGKGEMDEAMALLEKVPENSEVRQLRAKARLAGAGVDVSAPDISARLDILLESVKDDEAARQEYVDILESMGPSDPRTARYRKALSSRLF
;
A
#
# COMPACT_ATOMS: atom_id res chain seq x y z
N HIS A 1 36.56 -0.01 -4.11
CA HIS A 1 36.18 1.09 -4.99
C HIS A 1 34.71 0.93 -5.33
N THR A 2 33.82 1.62 -4.62
CA THR A 2 32.39 1.64 -4.94
C THR A 2 32.20 2.62 -6.10
N LYS A 3 32.05 2.07 -7.31
CA LYS A 3 31.73 2.86 -8.51
C LYS A 3 30.30 3.37 -8.33
N LYS A 4 30.13 4.63 -7.93
CA LYS A 4 28.83 5.31 -8.02
C LYS A 4 28.48 5.34 -9.51
N LEU A 5 27.52 4.51 -9.93
CA LEU A 5 26.93 4.61 -11.24
C LEU A 5 26.15 5.93 -11.26
N ALA A 6 26.44 6.81 -12.22
CA ALA A 6 25.62 7.99 -12.44
C ALA A 6 24.25 7.54 -12.96
N ALA A 7 23.18 8.21 -12.52
CA ALA A 7 21.85 7.93 -13.02
C ALA A 7 21.81 8.13 -14.55
N THR A 8 21.09 7.26 -15.24
CA THR A 8 20.91 7.36 -16.69
C THR A 8 19.99 8.53 -17.04
N PRO A 9 20.02 9.05 -18.29
CA PRO A 9 19.06 10.06 -18.73
C PRO A 9 17.60 9.62 -18.55
N GLU A 10 17.30 8.34 -18.82
CA GLU A 10 15.97 7.74 -18.63
C GLU A 10 15.57 7.74 -17.14
N GLU A 11 16.48 7.37 -16.24
CA GLU A 11 16.21 7.40 -14.80
C GLU A 11 15.89 8.82 -14.30
N ILE A 12 16.61 9.83 -14.81
CA ILE A 12 16.39 11.25 -14.49
C ILE A 12 15.03 11.71 -15.02
N GLU A 13 14.70 11.39 -16.27
CA GLU A 13 13.43 11.74 -16.88
C GLU A 13 12.25 11.12 -16.10
N ILE A 14 12.37 9.84 -15.71
CA ILE A 14 11.36 9.18 -14.88
C ILE A 14 11.26 9.88 -13.52
N ASP A 15 12.36 10.28 -12.88
CA ASP A 15 12.30 11.03 -11.61
C ASP A 15 11.53 12.35 -11.78
N GLU A 16 11.78 13.10 -12.85
CA GLU A 16 11.07 14.34 -13.14
C GLU A 16 9.57 14.12 -13.36
N LEU A 17 9.20 13.06 -14.08
CA LEU A 17 7.81 12.69 -14.33
C LEU A 17 7.09 12.23 -13.06
N VAL A 18 7.75 11.42 -12.22
CA VAL A 18 7.22 11.00 -10.92
C VAL A 18 7.03 12.20 -9.98
N VAL A 19 7.94 13.17 -10.01
CA VAL A 19 7.82 14.40 -9.22
C VAL A 19 6.61 15.25 -9.62
N LYS A 20 6.25 15.29 -10.92
CA LYS A 20 5.02 15.98 -11.36
C LYS A 20 3.77 15.33 -10.76
N GLY A 21 3.76 14.00 -10.69
CA GLY A 21 2.78 13.22 -9.92
C GLY A 21 1.36 13.21 -10.49
N ASP A 22 1.11 13.86 -11.62
CA ASP A 22 -0.15 13.73 -12.36
C ASP A 22 -0.19 12.40 -13.14
N GLU A 23 -1.39 11.92 -13.45
CA GLU A 23 -1.56 10.61 -14.09
C GLU A 23 -0.88 10.53 -15.46
N ASP A 24 -0.96 11.59 -16.27
CA ASP A 24 -0.38 11.60 -17.62
C ASP A 24 1.15 11.48 -17.53
N SER A 25 1.79 12.24 -16.62
CA SER A 25 3.22 12.14 -16.36
C SER A 25 3.63 10.76 -15.85
N LEU A 26 2.85 10.16 -14.95
CA LEU A 26 3.13 8.84 -14.39
C LEU A 26 2.96 7.71 -15.42
N ARG A 27 1.97 7.80 -16.30
CA ARG A 27 1.82 6.87 -17.42
C ARG A 27 2.97 7.04 -18.41
N LEU A 28 3.38 8.27 -18.72
CA LEU A 28 4.54 8.53 -19.58
C LEU A 28 5.83 7.96 -18.97
N ALA A 29 6.02 8.05 -17.65
CA ALA A 29 7.15 7.41 -16.98
C ALA A 29 7.21 5.89 -17.20
N LEU A 30 6.05 5.23 -17.26
CA LEU A 30 5.94 3.80 -17.56
C LEU A 30 6.10 3.47 -19.05
N GLU A 31 5.92 4.45 -19.95
CA GLU A 31 6.31 4.30 -21.35
C GLU A 31 7.84 4.32 -21.50
N VAL A 32 8.53 5.13 -20.71
CA VAL A 32 10.01 5.17 -20.66
C VAL A 32 10.56 3.87 -20.07
N ASP A 33 10.06 3.46 -18.91
CA ASP A 33 10.39 2.16 -18.30
C ASP A 33 9.15 1.49 -17.67
N PRO A 34 8.61 0.43 -18.31
CA PRO A 34 7.46 -0.31 -17.81
C PRO A 34 7.66 -0.99 -16.45
N ASN A 35 8.91 -1.17 -16.01
CA ASN A 35 9.25 -1.81 -14.74
C ASN A 35 9.73 -0.82 -13.68
N SER A 36 9.58 0.49 -13.93
CA SER A 36 10.01 1.50 -12.97
C SER A 36 9.19 1.43 -11.69
N GLU A 37 9.76 0.86 -10.63
CA GLU A 37 9.07 0.66 -9.35
C GLU A 37 8.51 1.97 -8.79
N LYS A 38 9.27 3.07 -8.89
CA LYS A 38 8.83 4.40 -8.45
C LYS A 38 7.58 4.89 -9.18
N ALA A 39 7.52 4.71 -10.51
CA ALA A 39 6.38 5.12 -11.31
C ALA A 39 5.17 4.19 -11.08
N LEU A 40 5.40 2.88 -10.98
CA LEU A 40 4.35 1.90 -10.65
C LEU A 40 3.71 2.21 -9.30
N VAL A 41 4.51 2.47 -8.26
CA VAL A 41 4.01 2.81 -6.91
C VAL A 41 3.28 4.15 -6.91
N ALA A 42 3.85 5.19 -7.53
CA ALA A 42 3.23 6.51 -7.58
C ALA A 42 1.89 6.51 -8.33
N LEU A 43 1.81 5.84 -9.49
CA LEU A 43 0.56 5.71 -10.24
C LEU A 43 -0.48 4.92 -9.45
N SER A 44 -0.08 3.80 -8.84
CA SER A 44 -0.96 3.01 -7.99
C SER A 44 -1.53 3.86 -6.84
N ALA A 45 -0.73 4.74 -6.25
CA ALA A 45 -1.18 5.60 -5.15
C ALA A 45 -2.24 6.60 -5.60
N LEU A 46 -2.04 7.20 -6.78
CA LEU A 46 -3.00 8.09 -7.40
C LEU A 46 -4.31 7.36 -7.73
N LEU A 47 -4.25 6.16 -8.31
CA LEU A 47 -5.40 5.35 -8.70
C LEU A 47 -6.23 4.91 -7.48
N VAL A 48 -5.58 4.52 -6.37
CA VAL A 48 -6.28 4.25 -5.10
C VAL A 48 -7.05 5.47 -4.63
N GLY A 49 -6.45 6.67 -4.72
CA GLY A 49 -7.11 7.93 -4.37
C GLY A 49 -8.31 8.27 -5.27
N LYS A 50 -8.33 7.77 -6.52
CA LYS A 50 -9.44 7.92 -7.47
C LYS A 50 -10.52 6.85 -7.34
N GLY A 51 -10.30 5.81 -6.53
CA GLY A 51 -11.21 4.68 -6.43
C GLY A 51 -11.04 3.64 -7.56
N GLU A 52 -9.90 3.64 -8.24
CA GLU A 52 -9.56 2.72 -9.34
C GLU A 52 -8.73 1.54 -8.80
N MET A 53 -9.30 0.80 -7.84
CA MET A 53 -8.61 -0.25 -7.07
C MET A 53 -8.05 -1.37 -7.96
N ASP A 54 -8.79 -1.80 -8.98
CA ASP A 54 -8.39 -2.93 -9.83
C ASP A 54 -7.11 -2.63 -10.63
N GLU A 55 -7.03 -1.45 -11.22
CA GLU A 55 -5.82 -1.02 -11.96
C GLU A 55 -4.65 -0.81 -11.00
N ALA A 56 -4.88 -0.17 -9.85
CA ALA A 56 -3.84 0.01 -8.84
C ALA A 56 -3.25 -1.33 -8.37
N MET A 57 -4.09 -2.34 -8.14
CA MET A 57 -3.64 -3.68 -7.73
C MET A 57 -2.82 -4.35 -8.83
N ALA A 58 -3.25 -4.27 -10.10
CA ALA A 58 -2.53 -4.84 -11.25
C ALA A 58 -1.15 -4.21 -11.46
N LEU A 59 -0.98 -2.92 -11.16
CA LEU A 59 0.32 -2.26 -11.19
C LEU A 59 1.21 -2.73 -10.03
N LEU A 60 0.67 -2.82 -8.82
CA LEU A 60 1.43 -3.25 -7.64
C LEU A 60 1.93 -4.70 -7.77
N GLU A 61 1.21 -5.59 -8.46
CA GLU A 61 1.64 -6.97 -8.76
C GLU A 61 3.02 -7.07 -9.44
N LYS A 62 3.44 -6.01 -10.15
CA LYS A 62 4.73 -5.94 -10.83
C LYS A 62 5.88 -5.50 -9.92
N VAL A 63 5.56 -4.93 -8.74
CA VAL A 63 6.54 -4.36 -7.82
C VAL A 63 6.90 -5.39 -6.75
N PRO A 64 8.20 -5.64 -6.48
CA PRO A 64 8.62 -6.46 -5.36
C PRO A 64 7.99 -6.00 -4.04
N GLU A 65 7.55 -6.96 -3.23
CA GLU A 65 6.89 -6.67 -1.98
C GLU A 65 7.82 -5.93 -1.00
N ASN A 66 7.41 -4.73 -0.59
CA ASN A 66 8.08 -3.93 0.43
C ASN A 66 7.03 -3.28 1.36
N SER A 67 7.47 -2.50 2.35
CA SER A 67 6.54 -1.88 3.31
C SER A 67 5.56 -0.89 2.67
N GLU A 68 6.00 -0.11 1.70
CA GLU A 68 5.17 0.88 1.02
C GLU A 68 4.12 0.20 0.14
N VAL A 69 4.54 -0.81 -0.64
CA VAL A 69 3.66 -1.62 -1.48
C VAL A 69 2.62 -2.35 -0.62
N ARG A 70 2.99 -2.92 0.53
CA ARG A 70 2.04 -3.51 1.49
C ARG A 70 0.97 -2.53 1.95
N GLN A 71 1.40 -1.35 2.38
CA GLN A 71 0.48 -0.31 2.84
C GLN A 71 -0.47 0.11 1.73
N LEU A 72 0.02 0.21 0.50
CA LEU A 72 -0.81 0.64 -0.62
C LEU A 72 -1.83 -0.43 -1.04
N ARG A 73 -1.43 -1.71 -1.06
CA ARG A 73 -2.36 -2.84 -1.25
C ARG A 73 -3.43 -2.86 -0.17
N ALA A 74 -3.05 -2.70 1.09
CA ALA A 74 -3.99 -2.62 2.20
C ALA A 74 -5.00 -1.48 2.02
N LYS A 75 -4.52 -0.28 1.69
CA LYS A 75 -5.38 0.87 1.38
C LYS A 75 -6.34 0.59 0.22
N ALA A 76 -5.86 -0.01 -0.87
CA ALA A 76 -6.69 -0.37 -2.01
C ALA A 76 -7.81 -1.35 -1.63
N ARG A 77 -7.50 -2.42 -0.89
CA ARG A 77 -8.51 -3.40 -0.44
C ARG A 77 -9.54 -2.78 0.51
N LEU A 78 -9.09 -1.96 1.46
CA LEU A 78 -9.98 -1.27 2.40
C LEU A 78 -10.89 -0.27 1.70
N ALA A 79 -10.36 0.50 0.75
CA ALA A 79 -11.16 1.40 -0.08
C ALA A 79 -12.23 0.64 -0.88
N GLY A 80 -11.86 -0.47 -1.51
CA GLY A 80 -12.79 -1.37 -2.21
C GLY A 80 -13.87 -1.96 -1.30
N ALA A 81 -13.54 -2.22 -0.03
CA ALA A 81 -14.46 -2.72 0.98
C ALA A 81 -15.22 -1.61 1.74
N GLY A 82 -15.02 -0.33 1.39
CA GLY A 82 -15.68 0.81 2.04
C GLY A 82 -15.26 1.02 3.50
N VAL A 83 -14.04 0.60 3.87
CA VAL A 83 -13.51 0.70 5.23
C VAL A 83 -12.69 1.98 5.37
N ASP A 84 -13.20 2.93 6.15
CA ASP A 84 -12.44 4.12 6.55
C ASP A 84 -11.68 3.86 7.85
N VAL A 85 -10.35 3.79 7.78
CA VAL A 85 -9.48 3.60 8.96
C VAL A 85 -9.41 4.83 9.86
N SER A 86 -9.86 5.99 9.38
CA SER A 86 -9.98 7.22 10.16
C SER A 86 -11.28 7.27 10.96
N ALA A 87 -12.22 6.35 10.71
CA ALA A 87 -13.48 6.30 11.41
C ALA A 87 -13.28 6.03 12.92
N PRO A 88 -14.10 6.66 13.78
CA PRO A 88 -13.94 6.54 15.23
C PRO A 88 -14.17 5.11 15.76
N ASP A 89 -14.90 4.28 15.01
CA ASP A 89 -15.25 2.91 15.34
C ASP A 89 -14.24 1.87 14.84
N ILE A 90 -13.15 2.27 14.18
CA ILE A 90 -12.14 1.34 13.65
C ILE A 90 -11.55 0.43 14.75
N SER A 91 -11.42 0.93 15.98
CA SER A 91 -10.97 0.14 17.13
C SER A 91 -11.96 -0.97 17.49
N ALA A 92 -13.27 -0.67 17.45
CA ALA A 92 -14.32 -1.65 17.72
C ALA A 92 -14.37 -2.71 16.59
N ARG A 93 -14.16 -2.30 15.34
CA ARG A 93 -14.04 -3.22 14.20
C ARG A 93 -12.84 -4.17 14.37
N LEU A 94 -11.68 -3.65 14.77
CA LEU A 94 -10.50 -4.47 15.08
C LEU A 94 -10.78 -5.46 16.21
N ASP A 95 -11.48 -5.03 17.28
CA ASP A 95 -11.85 -5.91 18.39
C ASP A 95 -12.77 -7.05 17.93
N ILE A 96 -13.74 -6.77 17.04
CA ILE A 96 -14.63 -7.79 16.44
C ILE A 96 -13.84 -8.77 15.57
N LEU A 97 -13.02 -8.26 14.64
CA LEU A 97 -12.20 -9.10 13.76
C LEU A 97 -11.28 -10.03 14.56
N LEU A 98 -10.73 -9.53 15.66
CA LEU A 98 -9.85 -10.29 16.55
C LEU A 98 -10.51 -11.56 17.13
N GLU A 99 -11.84 -11.61 17.20
CA GLU A 99 -12.58 -12.80 17.62
C GLU A 99 -12.51 -13.93 16.60
N SER A 100 -12.37 -13.63 15.32
CA SER A 100 -12.41 -14.61 14.22
C SER A 100 -11.07 -14.80 13.48
N VAL A 101 -10.07 -13.93 13.65
CA VAL A 101 -8.77 -13.99 12.91
C VAL A 101 -8.05 -15.35 12.95
N LYS A 102 -8.34 -16.21 13.93
CA LYS A 102 -7.72 -17.53 14.03
C LYS A 102 -8.27 -18.50 12.96
N ASP A 103 -9.57 -18.46 12.74
CA ASP A 103 -10.30 -19.43 11.91
C ASP A 103 -10.85 -18.82 10.61
N ASP A 104 -10.85 -17.49 10.50
CA ASP A 104 -11.29 -16.73 9.33
C ASP A 104 -10.11 -15.95 8.70
N GLU A 105 -9.67 -16.42 7.54
CA GLU A 105 -8.59 -15.79 6.77
C GLU A 105 -8.98 -14.43 6.20
N ALA A 106 -10.24 -14.22 5.83
CA ALA A 106 -10.72 -12.93 5.36
C ALA A 106 -10.73 -11.90 6.51
N ALA A 107 -11.19 -12.30 7.69
CA ALA A 107 -11.11 -11.45 8.88
C ALA A 107 -9.65 -11.13 9.26
N ARG A 108 -8.75 -12.12 9.15
CA ARG A 108 -7.32 -11.90 9.38
C ARG A 108 -6.73 -10.93 8.36
N GLN A 109 -7.08 -11.06 7.09
CA GLN A 109 -6.59 -10.18 6.03
C GLN A 109 -7.05 -8.74 6.27
N GLU A 110 -8.34 -8.54 6.56
CA GLU A 110 -8.89 -7.22 6.85
C GLU A 110 -8.23 -6.60 8.09
N TYR A 111 -8.03 -7.40 9.15
CA TYR A 111 -7.35 -6.95 10.36
C TYR A 111 -5.92 -6.45 10.05
N VAL A 112 -5.15 -7.23 9.29
CA VAL A 112 -3.79 -6.85 8.88
C VAL A 112 -3.81 -5.60 8.01
N ASP A 113 -4.74 -5.51 7.06
CA ASP A 113 -4.85 -4.35 6.18
C ASP A 113 -5.14 -3.06 6.95
N ILE A 114 -6.02 -3.11 7.96
CA ILE A 114 -6.28 -1.97 8.85
C ILE A 114 -4.99 -1.56 9.57
N LEU A 115 -4.21 -2.51 10.08
CA LEU A 115 -2.94 -2.22 10.76
C LEU A 115 -1.87 -1.64 9.84
N GLU A 116 -1.79 -2.11 8.59
CA GLU A 116 -0.85 -1.57 7.60
C GLU A 116 -1.26 -0.16 7.20
N SER A 117 -2.56 0.09 6.98
CA SER A 117 -3.06 1.42 6.60
C SER A 117 -2.91 2.46 7.72
N MET A 118 -3.07 2.10 8.99
CA MET A 118 -2.77 2.99 10.12
C MET A 118 -1.27 3.29 10.25
N GLY A 119 -0.42 2.36 9.80
CA GLY A 119 1.02 2.50 9.86
C GLY A 119 1.60 2.40 11.28
N PRO A 120 2.94 2.44 11.40
CA PRO A 120 3.64 2.26 12.68
C PRO A 120 3.54 3.45 13.63
N SER A 121 3.19 4.65 13.13
CA SER A 121 3.09 5.87 13.92
C SER A 121 1.77 6.00 14.68
N ASP A 122 0.73 5.27 14.29
CA ASP A 122 -0.52 5.24 15.04
C ASP A 122 -0.29 4.52 16.40
N PRO A 123 -0.59 5.17 17.53
CA PRO A 123 -0.33 4.62 18.86
C PRO A 123 -1.11 3.33 19.15
N ARG A 124 -2.20 3.05 18.41
CA ARG A 124 -3.02 1.84 18.55
C ARG A 124 -2.38 0.64 17.86
N THR A 125 -1.59 0.84 16.80
CA THR A 125 -1.01 -0.22 15.97
C THR A 125 -0.19 -1.22 16.80
N ALA A 126 0.66 -0.73 17.72
CA ALA A 126 1.49 -1.61 18.54
C ALA A 126 0.66 -2.55 19.43
N ARG A 127 -0.42 -2.03 20.04
CA ARG A 127 -1.34 -2.81 20.88
C ARG A 127 -2.02 -3.91 20.06
N TYR A 128 -2.56 -3.56 18.88
CA TYR A 128 -3.30 -4.51 18.05
C TYR A 128 -2.40 -5.54 17.36
N ARG A 129 -1.15 -5.20 16.99
CA ARG A 129 -0.16 -6.20 16.53
C ARG A 129 0.12 -7.25 17.62
N LYS A 130 0.29 -6.81 18.86
CA LYS A 130 0.48 -7.72 20.01
C LYS A 130 -0.76 -8.61 20.23
N ALA A 131 -1.95 -8.04 20.15
CA ALA A 131 -3.20 -8.78 20.32
C ALA A 131 -3.37 -9.86 19.25
N LEU A 132 -3.07 -9.55 17.98
CA LEU A 132 -3.10 -10.51 16.88
C LEU A 132 -2.15 -11.68 17.12
N SER A 133 -0.90 -11.39 17.47
CA SER A 133 0.08 -12.43 17.78
C SER A 133 -0.38 -13.37 18.89
N SER A 134 -1.03 -12.84 19.93
CA SER A 134 -1.57 -13.65 21.04
C SER A 134 -2.79 -14.49 20.68
N ARG A 135 -3.50 -14.18 19.58
CA ARG A 135 -4.64 -14.97 19.11
C ARG A 135 -4.19 -16.10 18.17
N LEU A 136 -3.10 -15.90 17.44
CA LEU A 136 -2.61 -16.85 16.43
C LEU A 136 -1.70 -17.96 17.00
N PHE A 137 -1.02 -17.70 18.13
CA PHE A 137 -0.02 -18.59 18.74
C PHE A 137 -0.30 -18.76 20.23
#